data_AF-A0A7K4IF36-F1
#
_entry.id   AF-A0A7K4IF36-F1
#
_cell.length_a   1.000
_cell.length_b   1.000
_cell.length_c   1.000
_cell.angle_alpha   90.00
_cell.angle_beta   90.00
_cell.angle_gamma   90.00
#
_symmetry.space_group_name_H-M   'P 1'
#
loop_
_entity.id
_entity.type
_entity.pdbx_description
1 polymer ?
#
loop_
_entity_poly.entity_id
_entity_poly.type
_entity_poly.pdbx_seq_one_letter_code
_entity_poly.pdbx_strand_id
1 'polypeptide(L)'
;MPIGSAMTSPDSVSARLTLKLAGILQDVRGEWIRRLDQYFNQIESLIAGEWFDTADLGGLMKESRLAAREALEGLSSDLCAQLVHESSGLIARYETERAQLVDRINLLTEDINHALCCDDDDIRRQNEVLRSIVRALPEFTLLRIIEDAQAMDLNTLFEVSQTKKTTVTRHLKSLQEGGYVRVDGKGRAKRVVFLSAPWSTQRCGSQQRTRSSIPQCETGLSP
;
A
#
# COMPACT_ATOMS: atom_id res chain seq x y z
N MET A 1 -12.69 13.73 20.78
CA MET A 1 -13.73 13.21 19.88
C MET A 1 -13.10 12.97 18.53
N PRO A 2 -12.95 11.72 18.06
CA PRO A 2 -12.42 11.47 16.73
C PRO A 2 -13.55 11.63 15.72
N ILE A 3 -13.35 12.50 14.73
CA ILE A 3 -14.16 12.57 13.52
C ILE A 3 -13.83 11.31 12.73
N GLY A 4 -14.65 10.29 12.88
CA GLY A 4 -14.63 9.13 12.01
C GLY A 4 -15.03 9.58 10.61
N SER A 5 -14.04 9.75 9.72
CA SER A 5 -14.28 9.67 8.28
C SER A 5 -14.83 8.28 8.02
N ALA A 6 -16.16 8.16 8.03
CA ALA A 6 -16.83 7.02 7.46
C ALA A 6 -16.37 6.94 6.01
N MET A 7 -15.50 5.99 5.69
CA MET A 7 -15.29 5.54 4.32
C MET A 7 -16.65 5.06 3.84
N THR A 8 -17.44 5.96 3.26
CA THR A 8 -18.67 5.59 2.56
C THR A 8 -18.24 4.61 1.48
N SER A 9 -18.64 3.35 1.61
CA SER A 9 -18.34 2.34 0.60
C SER A 9 -18.82 2.88 -0.75
N PRO A 10 -18.11 2.61 -1.85
CA PRO A 10 -18.53 3.03 -3.19
C PRO A 10 -20.00 2.66 -3.47
N ASP A 11 -20.48 1.55 -2.91
CA ASP A 11 -21.86 1.08 -3.00
C ASP A 11 -22.85 2.05 -2.36
N SER A 12 -22.51 2.66 -1.24
CA SER A 12 -23.34 3.67 -0.57
C SER A 12 -23.46 4.97 -1.36
N VAL A 13 -22.50 5.25 -2.26
CA VAL A 13 -22.52 6.41 -3.15
C VAL A 13 -23.32 6.07 -4.41
N SER A 14 -23.04 4.93 -5.04
CA SER A 14 -23.76 4.47 -6.23
C SER A 14 -25.24 4.22 -5.95
N ALA A 15 -25.59 3.52 -4.87
CA ALA A 15 -26.98 3.32 -4.46
C ALA A 15 -27.70 4.64 -4.17
N ARG A 16 -26.99 5.63 -3.61
CA ARG A 16 -27.53 6.96 -3.37
C ARG A 16 -27.77 7.73 -4.66
N LEU A 17 -26.89 7.60 -5.65
CA LEU A 17 -27.08 8.20 -6.97
C LEU A 17 -28.23 7.55 -7.72
N THR A 18 -28.35 6.22 -7.69
CA THR A 18 -29.49 5.49 -8.26
C THR A 18 -30.81 5.93 -7.63
N LEU A 19 -30.86 6.05 -6.30
CA LEU A 19 -32.04 6.56 -5.59
C LEU A 19 -32.37 8.02 -5.94
N LYS A 20 -31.36 8.87 -6.11
CA LYS A 20 -31.57 10.26 -6.56
C LYS A 20 -32.14 10.31 -7.97
N LEU A 21 -31.61 9.51 -8.89
CA LEU A 21 -32.11 9.42 -10.27
C LEU A 21 -33.55 8.88 -10.31
N ALA A 22 -33.86 7.87 -9.51
CA ALA A 22 -35.22 7.37 -9.36
C ALA A 22 -36.18 8.45 -8.80
N GLY A 23 -35.73 9.25 -7.83
CA GLY A 23 -36.48 10.40 -7.33
C GLY A 23 -36.76 11.45 -8.42
N ILE A 24 -35.76 11.79 -9.23
CA ILE A 24 -35.93 12.73 -10.36
C ILE A 24 -36.94 12.17 -11.39
N LEU A 25 -36.90 10.87 -11.68
CA LEU A 25 -37.87 10.23 -12.56
C LEU A 25 -39.31 10.32 -12.00
N GLN A 26 -39.46 10.15 -10.68
CA GLN A 26 -40.74 10.33 -9.99
C GLN A 26 -41.27 11.77 -10.12
N ASP A 27 -40.39 12.76 -9.97
CA ASP A 27 -40.74 14.18 -10.09
C ASP A 27 -41.16 14.53 -11.53
N VAL A 28 -40.42 14.04 -12.52
CA VAL A 28 -40.75 14.19 -13.95
C VAL A 28 -42.10 13.55 -14.26
N ARG A 29 -42.38 12.35 -13.75
CA ARG A 29 -43.70 11.70 -13.86
C ARG A 29 -44.79 12.60 -13.28
N GLY A 30 -44.61 13.14 -12.08
CA GLY A 30 -45.61 13.99 -11.43
C GLY A 30 -45.95 15.22 -12.27
N GLU A 31 -44.94 15.86 -12.85
CA GLU A 31 -45.12 17.02 -13.74
C GLU A 31 -45.85 16.65 -15.04
N TRP A 32 -45.54 15.49 -15.63
CA TRP A 32 -46.24 15.01 -16.83
C TRP A 32 -47.71 14.66 -16.55
N ILE A 33 -48.01 13.99 -15.43
CA ILE A 33 -49.40 13.71 -15.01
C ILE A 33 -50.17 15.02 -14.84
N ARG A 34 -49.56 16.01 -14.19
CA ARG A 34 -50.17 17.33 -13.98
C ARG A 34 -50.49 18.03 -15.31
N ARG A 35 -49.57 17.99 -16.28
CA ARG A 35 -49.82 18.54 -17.64
C ARG A 35 -50.93 17.79 -18.35
N LEU A 36 -50.93 16.46 -18.28
CA LEU A 36 -51.96 15.62 -18.87
C LEU A 36 -53.35 15.96 -18.32
N ASP A 37 -53.46 16.14 -17.02
CA ASP A 37 -54.70 16.59 -16.37
C ASP A 37 -55.14 17.97 -16.87
N GLN A 38 -54.20 18.91 -17.01
CA GLN A 38 -54.52 20.25 -17.55
C GLN A 38 -55.02 20.19 -18.98
N TYR A 39 -54.40 19.38 -19.85
CA TYR A 39 -54.86 19.18 -21.23
C TYR A 39 -56.26 18.57 -21.28
N PHE A 40 -56.53 17.51 -20.52
CA PHE A 40 -57.85 16.89 -20.50
C PHE A 40 -58.93 17.83 -19.93
N ASN A 41 -58.60 18.62 -18.90
CA ASN A 41 -59.54 19.62 -18.37
C ASN A 41 -59.83 20.74 -19.39
N GLN A 42 -58.83 21.15 -20.20
CA GLN A 42 -59.05 22.11 -21.29
C GLN A 42 -60.00 21.55 -22.34
N ILE A 43 -59.80 20.30 -22.75
CA ILE A 43 -60.66 19.61 -23.73
C ILE A 43 -62.08 19.46 -23.17
N GLU A 44 -62.23 19.05 -21.91
CA GLU A 44 -63.53 18.92 -21.24
C GLU A 44 -64.27 20.28 -21.17
N SER A 45 -63.55 21.38 -20.91
CA SER A 45 -64.14 22.73 -20.90
C SER A 45 -64.59 23.23 -22.27
N LEU A 46 -63.90 22.83 -23.35
CA LEU A 46 -64.29 23.16 -24.72
C LEU A 46 -65.53 22.36 -25.15
N ILE A 47 -65.60 21.08 -24.76
CA ILE A 47 -66.74 20.19 -25.02
C ILE A 47 -67.99 20.66 -24.27
N ALA A 48 -67.86 21.13 -23.03
CA ALA A 48 -68.97 21.65 -22.23
C ALA A 48 -69.61 22.93 -22.81
N GLY A 49 -68.92 23.61 -23.75
CA GLY A 49 -69.41 24.81 -24.43
C GLY A 49 -70.14 24.56 -25.76
N GLU A 50 -70.07 23.35 -26.33
CA GLU A 50 -70.71 22.99 -27.61
C GLU A 50 -71.84 21.97 -27.45
N TRP A 51 -72.87 22.07 -28.31
CA TRP A 51 -74.11 21.27 -28.31
C TRP A 51 -73.92 19.85 -28.87
N PHE A 52 -72.88 19.13 -28.47
CA PHE A 52 -72.71 17.73 -28.84
C PHE A 52 -73.50 16.82 -27.88
N ASP A 53 -73.85 15.60 -28.33
CA ASP A 53 -74.29 14.53 -27.42
C ASP A 53 -73.07 14.12 -26.57
N THR A 54 -72.86 14.84 -25.47
CA THR A 54 -71.59 14.92 -24.74
C THR A 54 -71.28 13.73 -23.83
N ALA A 55 -72.21 12.79 -23.68
CA ALA A 55 -72.06 11.67 -22.75
C ALA A 55 -70.98 10.68 -23.20
N ASP A 56 -71.00 10.28 -24.48
CA ASP A 56 -70.08 9.29 -25.02
C ASP A 56 -68.67 9.87 -25.21
N LEU A 57 -68.58 11.13 -25.65
CA LEU A 57 -67.30 11.84 -25.79
C LEU A 57 -66.65 12.10 -24.42
N GLY A 58 -67.44 12.45 -23.40
CA GLY A 58 -66.96 12.60 -22.03
C GLY A 58 -66.50 11.27 -21.42
N GLY A 59 -67.18 10.16 -21.73
CA GLY A 59 -66.75 8.81 -21.36
C GLY A 59 -65.40 8.45 -21.98
N LEU A 60 -65.25 8.63 -23.30
CA LEU A 60 -64.01 8.38 -24.03
C LEU A 60 -62.84 9.24 -23.51
N MET A 61 -63.10 10.50 -23.13
CA MET A 61 -62.08 11.39 -22.55
C MET A 61 -61.63 10.94 -21.16
N LYS A 62 -62.55 10.46 -20.32
CA LYS A 62 -62.20 9.91 -19.00
C LYS A 62 -61.39 8.61 -19.13
N GLU A 63 -61.80 7.73 -20.04
CA GLU A 63 -61.10 6.47 -20.29
C GLU A 63 -59.70 6.70 -20.88
N SER A 64 -59.58 7.58 -21.88
CA SER A 64 -58.27 7.96 -22.45
C SER A 64 -57.36 8.65 -21.43
N ARG A 65 -57.90 9.48 -20.52
CA ARG A 65 -57.15 10.06 -19.39
C ARG A 65 -56.63 8.99 -18.44
N LEU A 66 -57.46 8.02 -18.09
CA LEU A 66 -57.08 6.95 -17.18
C LEU A 66 -56.02 6.04 -17.82
N ALA A 67 -56.22 5.67 -19.09
CA ALA A 67 -55.25 4.90 -19.87
C ALA A 67 -53.90 5.62 -20.02
N ALA A 68 -53.92 6.94 -20.27
CA ALA A 68 -52.69 7.72 -20.39
C ALA A 68 -51.91 7.82 -19.05
N ARG A 69 -52.63 7.93 -17.92
CA ARG A 69 -52.02 7.87 -16.59
C ARG A 69 -51.43 6.49 -16.32
N GLU A 70 -52.17 5.42 -16.56
CA GLU A 70 -51.71 4.06 -16.34
C GLU A 70 -50.47 3.73 -17.19
N ALA A 71 -50.46 4.17 -18.46
CA ALA A 71 -49.29 4.01 -19.33
C ALA A 71 -48.05 4.77 -18.81
N LEU A 72 -48.22 5.99 -18.30
CA LEU A 72 -47.12 6.76 -17.70
C LEU A 72 -46.62 6.14 -16.39
N GLU A 73 -47.51 5.57 -15.58
CA GLU A 73 -47.14 4.87 -14.35
C GLU A 73 -46.37 3.59 -14.65
N GLY A 74 -46.84 2.80 -15.62
CA GLY A 74 -46.14 1.60 -16.10
C GLY A 74 -44.75 1.94 -16.62
N LEU A 75 -44.64 2.90 -17.54
CA LEU A 75 -43.36 3.32 -18.09
C LEU A 75 -42.37 3.81 -17.01
N SER A 76 -42.85 4.60 -16.05
CA SER A 76 -42.00 5.10 -14.95
C SER A 76 -41.50 3.95 -14.08
N SER A 77 -42.36 2.99 -13.76
CA SER A 77 -41.99 1.81 -12.99
C SER A 77 -40.94 0.98 -13.73
N ASP A 78 -41.14 0.75 -15.02
CA ASP A 78 -40.22 -0.02 -15.85
C ASP A 78 -38.84 0.63 -15.96
N LEU A 79 -38.80 1.96 -16.18
CA LEU A 79 -37.54 2.70 -16.24
C LEU A 79 -36.80 2.66 -14.90
N CYS A 80 -37.50 2.80 -13.76
CA CYS A 80 -36.90 2.67 -12.44
C CYS A 80 -36.35 1.25 -12.20
N ALA A 81 -37.10 0.21 -12.59
CA ALA A 81 -36.68 -1.17 -12.45
C ALA A 81 -35.43 -1.47 -13.30
N GLN A 82 -35.42 -1.04 -14.56
CA GLN A 82 -34.27 -1.16 -15.45
C GLN A 82 -33.04 -0.40 -14.92
N LEU A 83 -33.23 0.82 -14.42
CA LEU A 83 -32.14 1.60 -13.83
C LEU A 83 -31.51 0.88 -12.62
N VAL A 84 -32.32 0.32 -11.73
CA VAL A 84 -31.83 -0.44 -10.58
C VAL A 84 -31.10 -1.70 -11.03
N HIS A 85 -31.64 -2.43 -12.01
CA HIS A 85 -31.02 -3.64 -12.54
C HIS A 85 -29.65 -3.35 -13.19
N GLU A 86 -29.59 -2.40 -14.13
CA GLU A 86 -28.36 -2.03 -14.83
C GLU A 86 -27.30 -1.46 -13.87
N SER A 87 -27.71 -0.61 -12.93
CA SER A 87 -26.76 -0.06 -11.94
C SER A 87 -26.22 -1.14 -11.01
N SER A 88 -27.06 -2.08 -10.56
CA SER A 88 -26.60 -3.21 -9.74
C SER A 88 -25.65 -4.14 -10.50
N GLY A 89 -25.93 -4.39 -11.78
CA GLY A 89 -25.06 -5.20 -12.65
C GLY A 89 -23.69 -4.57 -12.86
N LEU A 90 -23.63 -3.25 -13.06
CA LEU A 90 -22.36 -2.52 -13.17
C LEU A 90 -21.57 -2.51 -11.86
N ILE A 91 -22.25 -2.27 -10.72
CA ILE A 91 -21.62 -2.30 -9.40
C ILE A 91 -20.96 -3.66 -9.15
N ALA A 92 -21.70 -4.76 -9.36
CA ALA A 92 -21.17 -6.11 -9.18
C ALA A 92 -19.93 -6.38 -10.05
N ARG A 93 -19.92 -5.92 -11.31
CA ARG A 93 -18.74 -6.05 -12.19
C ARG A 93 -17.54 -5.30 -11.63
N TYR A 94 -17.71 -4.03 -11.25
CA TYR A 94 -16.63 -3.24 -10.68
C TYR A 94 -16.13 -3.79 -9.34
N GLU A 95 -17.01 -4.37 -8.52
CA GLU A 95 -16.61 -5.07 -7.30
C GLU A 95 -15.74 -6.30 -7.60
N THR A 96 -16.10 -7.09 -8.61
CA THR A 96 -15.30 -8.24 -9.03
C THR A 96 -13.93 -7.82 -9.57
N GLU A 97 -13.87 -6.78 -10.42
CA GLU A 97 -12.59 -6.23 -10.91
C GLU A 97 -11.75 -5.68 -9.77
N ARG A 98 -12.37 -4.96 -8.84
CA ARG A 98 -11.68 -4.44 -7.64
C ARG A 98 -11.09 -5.57 -6.80
N ALA A 99 -11.83 -6.65 -6.57
CA ALA A 99 -11.33 -7.80 -5.82
C ALA A 99 -10.13 -8.45 -6.53
N GLN A 100 -10.22 -8.66 -7.85
CA GLN A 100 -9.12 -9.21 -8.66
C GLN A 100 -7.86 -8.32 -8.60
N LEU A 101 -8.03 -7.00 -8.66
CA LEU A 101 -6.90 -6.07 -8.56
C LEU A 101 -6.25 -6.12 -7.18
N VAL A 102 -7.05 -6.20 -6.11
CA VAL A 102 -6.54 -6.35 -4.74
C VAL A 102 -5.74 -7.64 -4.61
N ASP A 103 -6.25 -8.76 -5.11
CA ASP A 103 -5.54 -10.04 -5.08
C ASP A 103 -4.22 -9.96 -5.86
N ARG A 104 -4.21 -9.30 -7.03
CA ARG A 104 -2.99 -9.10 -7.81
C ARG A 104 -1.96 -8.23 -7.09
N ILE A 105 -2.40 -7.17 -6.41
CA ILE A 105 -1.51 -6.32 -5.60
C ILE A 105 -0.90 -7.13 -4.45
N ASN A 106 -1.70 -7.96 -3.78
CA ASN A 106 -1.21 -8.81 -2.70
C ASN A 106 -0.14 -9.79 -3.18
N LEU A 107 -0.39 -10.47 -4.31
CA LEU A 107 0.59 -11.39 -4.92
C LEU A 107 1.89 -10.66 -5.31
N LEU A 108 1.80 -9.49 -5.95
CA LEU A 108 2.99 -8.71 -6.30
C LEU A 108 3.76 -8.23 -5.07
N THR A 109 3.05 -7.90 -3.99
CA THR A 109 3.68 -7.51 -2.72
C THR A 109 4.43 -8.68 -2.12
N GLU A 110 3.87 -9.88 -2.18
CA GLU A 110 4.54 -11.13 -1.75
C GLU A 110 5.78 -11.42 -2.62
N ASP A 111 5.66 -11.33 -3.94
CA ASP A 111 6.77 -11.52 -4.89
C ASP A 111 7.93 -10.55 -4.61
N ILE A 112 7.62 -9.27 -4.41
CA ILE A 112 8.62 -8.24 -4.08
C ILE A 112 9.29 -8.54 -2.74
N ASN A 113 8.51 -8.88 -1.71
CA ASN A 113 9.07 -9.22 -0.39
C ASN A 113 9.96 -10.45 -0.46
N HIS A 114 9.56 -11.47 -1.22
CA HIS A 114 10.38 -12.66 -1.42
C HIS A 114 11.70 -12.31 -2.14
N ALA A 115 11.65 -11.53 -3.22
CA ALA A 115 12.85 -11.10 -3.95
C ALA A 115 13.81 -10.30 -3.06
N LEU A 116 13.30 -9.33 -2.30
CA LEU A 116 14.11 -8.52 -1.39
C LEU A 116 14.74 -9.35 -0.27
N CYS A 117 14.00 -10.31 0.32
CA CYS A 117 14.54 -11.20 1.35
C CYS A 117 15.64 -12.11 0.80
N CYS A 118 15.48 -12.66 -0.40
CA CYS A 118 16.52 -13.48 -1.03
C CYS A 118 17.80 -12.69 -1.30
N ASP A 119 17.66 -11.47 -1.83
CA ASP A 119 18.80 -10.60 -2.11
C ASP A 119 19.55 -10.23 -0.82
N ASP A 120 18.83 -9.88 0.25
CA ASP A 120 19.42 -9.57 1.55
C ASP A 120 20.16 -10.77 2.16
N ASP A 121 19.61 -11.98 2.04
CA ASP A 121 20.24 -13.20 2.54
C ASP A 121 21.49 -13.57 1.74
N ASP A 122 21.49 -13.38 0.42
CA ASP A 122 22.66 -13.65 -0.41
C ASP A 122 23.78 -12.63 -0.16
N ILE A 123 23.45 -11.34 -0.02
CA ILE A 123 24.40 -10.31 0.40
C ILE A 123 24.96 -10.63 1.79
N ARG A 124 24.13 -11.09 2.73
CA ARG A 124 24.57 -11.48 4.08
C ARG A 124 25.54 -12.66 4.03
N ARG A 125 25.23 -13.70 3.24
CA ARG A 125 26.11 -14.87 3.04
C ARG A 125 27.44 -14.47 2.41
N GLN A 126 27.42 -13.66 1.35
CA GLN A 126 28.63 -13.17 0.70
C GLN A 126 29.50 -12.35 1.66
N ASN A 127 28.89 -11.48 2.46
CA ASN A 127 29.62 -10.71 3.48
C ASN A 127 30.26 -11.60 4.54
N GLU A 128 29.58 -12.67 4.98
CA GLU A 128 30.15 -13.60 5.96
C GLU A 128 31.32 -14.40 5.37
N VAL A 129 31.22 -14.81 4.09
CA VAL A 129 32.33 -15.41 3.36
C VAL A 129 33.52 -14.46 3.28
N LEU A 130 33.30 -13.20 2.87
CA LEU A 130 34.36 -12.19 2.82
C LEU A 130 34.99 -11.94 4.19
N ARG A 131 34.19 -11.85 5.26
CA ARG A 131 34.68 -11.72 6.64
C ARG A 131 35.53 -12.91 7.05
N SER A 132 35.13 -14.13 6.70
CA SER A 132 35.91 -15.34 7.00
C SER A 132 37.24 -15.36 6.25
N ILE A 133 37.27 -14.96 4.98
CA ILE A 133 38.49 -14.83 4.18
C ILE A 133 39.42 -13.78 4.80
N VAL A 134 38.90 -12.60 5.13
CA VAL A 134 39.68 -11.54 5.79
C VAL A 134 40.27 -12.03 7.11
N ARG A 135 39.50 -12.75 7.93
CA ARG A 135 39.97 -13.31 9.20
C ARG A 135 41.01 -14.42 9.02
N ALA A 136 41.02 -15.11 7.89
CA ALA A 136 41.98 -16.18 7.61
C ALA A 136 43.36 -15.65 7.15
N LEU A 137 43.43 -14.37 6.75
CA LEU A 137 44.69 -13.76 6.35
C LEU A 137 45.64 -13.59 7.55
N PRO A 138 46.92 -13.96 7.43
CA PRO A 138 47.87 -14.00 8.55
C PRO A 138 48.13 -12.63 9.19
N GLU A 139 47.99 -11.55 8.42
CA GLU A 139 48.10 -10.18 8.95
C GLU A 139 46.93 -9.81 9.87
N PHE A 140 45.72 -10.27 9.55
CA PHE A 140 44.54 -10.00 10.36
C PHE A 140 44.43 -10.95 11.56
N THR A 141 45.01 -12.16 11.47
CA THR A 141 45.23 -13.01 12.66
C THR A 141 46.13 -12.32 13.68
N LEU A 142 47.19 -11.65 13.21
CA LEU A 142 48.07 -10.84 14.07
C LEU A 142 47.32 -9.64 14.66
N LEU A 143 46.47 -8.97 13.86
CA LEU A 143 45.64 -7.86 14.34
C LEU A 143 44.70 -8.31 15.46
N ARG A 144 44.13 -9.51 15.41
CA ARG A 144 43.26 -10.04 16.47
C ARG A 144 43.98 -10.24 17.79
N ILE A 145 45.22 -10.73 17.76
CA ILE A 145 46.08 -10.86 18.95
C ILE A 145 46.34 -9.47 19.57
N ILE A 146 46.54 -8.45 18.72
CA ILE A 146 46.74 -7.06 19.17
C ILE A 146 45.44 -6.45 19.69
N GLU A 147 44.30 -6.76 19.08
CA GLU A 147 42.95 -6.34 19.53
C GLU A 147 42.62 -6.88 20.91
N ASP A 148 42.88 -8.17 21.17
CA ASP A 148 42.64 -8.80 22.48
C ASP A 148 43.51 -8.16 23.58
N ALA A 149 44.74 -7.77 23.24
CA ALA A 149 45.67 -7.14 24.18
C ALA A 149 45.49 -5.62 24.32
N GLN A 150 44.79 -4.95 23.39
CA GLN A 150 44.60 -3.50 23.22
C GLN A 150 45.90 -2.67 23.05
N ALA A 151 46.93 -2.95 23.85
CA ALA A 151 48.29 -2.45 23.69
C ALA A 151 49.28 -3.50 24.19
N MET A 152 50.30 -3.82 23.39
CA MET A 152 51.29 -4.85 23.71
C MET A 152 52.68 -4.46 23.23
N ASP A 153 53.72 -4.91 23.94
CA ASP A 153 55.10 -4.66 23.53
C ASP A 153 55.49 -5.56 22.34
N LEU A 154 56.40 -5.07 21.50
CA LEU A 154 56.80 -5.79 20.30
C LEU A 154 57.45 -7.16 20.61
N ASN A 155 58.19 -7.24 21.73
CA ASN A 155 58.82 -8.50 22.16
C ASN A 155 57.77 -9.53 22.59
N THR A 156 56.76 -9.10 23.37
CA THR A 156 55.63 -9.95 23.77
C THR A 156 54.77 -10.35 22.56
N LEU A 157 54.62 -9.48 21.56
CA LEU A 157 53.93 -9.82 20.31
C LEU A 157 54.63 -10.96 19.56
N PHE A 158 55.97 -10.97 19.51
CA PHE A 158 56.72 -12.05 18.86
C PHE A 158 56.60 -13.40 19.58
N GLU A 159 56.51 -13.37 20.90
CA GLU A 159 56.36 -14.57 21.72
C GLU A 159 54.95 -15.16 21.56
N VAL A 160 53.92 -14.31 21.58
CA VAL A 160 52.52 -14.73 21.46
C VAL A 160 52.16 -15.16 20.04
N SER A 161 52.73 -14.53 19.01
CA SER A 161 52.38 -14.81 17.62
C SER A 161 53.02 -16.08 17.05
N GLN A 162 53.97 -16.71 17.76
CA GLN A 162 54.71 -17.93 17.39
C GLN A 162 55.24 -17.95 15.93
N THR A 163 55.45 -16.78 15.34
CA THR A 163 55.81 -16.59 13.93
C THR A 163 57.17 -15.92 13.82
N LYS A 164 57.84 -16.06 12.66
CA LYS A 164 59.17 -15.49 12.45
C LYS A 164 59.14 -13.97 12.67
N LYS A 165 60.13 -13.42 13.38
CA LYS A 165 60.23 -11.97 13.67
C LYS A 165 60.15 -11.10 12.40
N THR A 166 60.71 -11.59 11.28
CA THR A 166 60.67 -10.91 9.98
C THR A 166 59.27 -10.88 9.35
N THR A 167 58.47 -11.93 9.52
CA THR A 167 57.09 -11.98 9.00
C THR A 167 56.18 -11.11 9.84
N VAL A 168 56.32 -11.14 11.17
CA VAL A 168 55.54 -10.28 12.08
C VAL A 168 55.81 -8.81 11.82
N THR A 169 57.08 -8.41 11.65
CA THR A 169 57.42 -7.01 11.32
C THR A 169 56.90 -6.57 9.96
N ARG A 170 56.87 -7.46 8.96
CA ARG A 170 56.25 -7.19 7.65
C ARG A 170 54.74 -7.00 7.76
N HIS A 171 54.04 -7.89 8.46
CA HIS A 171 52.60 -7.78 8.66
C HIS A 171 52.24 -6.56 9.53
N LEU A 172 53.05 -6.24 10.54
CA LEU A 172 52.87 -5.05 11.35
C LEU A 172 53.02 -3.75 10.54
N LYS A 173 53.95 -3.70 9.57
CA LYS A 173 54.06 -2.58 8.63
C LYS A 173 52.81 -2.45 7.75
N SER A 174 52.33 -3.57 7.19
CA SER A 174 51.08 -3.61 6.42
C SER A 174 49.89 -3.09 7.24
N LEU A 175 49.76 -3.53 8.49
CA LEU A 175 48.71 -3.08 9.42
C LEU A 175 48.85 -1.60 9.82
N GLN A 176 50.08 -1.09 9.90
CA GLN A 176 50.36 0.32 10.20
C GLN A 176 50.05 1.21 9.00
N GLU A 177 50.43 0.81 7.79
CA GLU A 177 50.07 1.50 6.54
C GLU A 177 48.56 1.53 6.34
N GLY A 178 47.86 0.45 6.71
CA GLY A 178 46.40 0.38 6.73
C GLY A 178 45.71 1.14 7.87
N GLY A 179 46.47 1.75 8.79
CA GLY A 179 45.92 2.56 9.89
C GLY A 179 45.23 1.77 11.01
N TYR A 180 45.33 0.44 11.03
CA TYR A 180 44.71 -0.42 12.04
C TYR A 180 45.47 -0.42 13.38
N VAL A 181 46.77 -0.13 13.33
CA VAL A 181 47.69 -0.24 14.46
C VAL A 181 48.65 0.93 14.47
N ARG A 182 48.92 1.48 15.65
CA ARG A 182 49.98 2.48 15.88
C ARG A 182 51.14 1.84 16.62
N VAL A 183 52.36 2.08 16.16
CA VAL A 183 53.57 1.65 16.86
C VAL A 183 54.20 2.87 17.51
N ASP A 184 54.06 3.00 18.83
CA ASP A 184 54.63 4.08 19.62
C ASP A 184 55.99 3.65 20.18
N GLY A 185 57.03 4.46 19.95
CA GLY A 185 58.33 4.21 20.57
C GLY A 185 59.43 5.17 20.12
N LYS A 186 60.04 5.88 21.08
CA LYS A 186 61.39 6.44 20.96
C LYS A 186 62.36 5.48 21.66
N GLY A 187 63.16 4.71 20.89
CA GLY A 187 64.20 3.83 21.43
C GLY A 187 63.93 2.31 21.29
N ARG A 188 64.53 1.50 22.19
CA ARG A 188 64.58 0.02 22.10
C ARG A 188 63.28 -0.70 22.47
N ALA A 189 62.35 -0.06 23.17
CA ALA A 189 61.03 -0.60 23.49
C ALA A 189 59.99 0.03 22.56
N LYS A 190 59.46 -0.77 21.62
CA LYS A 190 58.35 -0.37 20.75
C LYS A 190 57.07 -0.98 21.29
N ARG A 191 56.06 -0.14 21.54
CA ARG A 191 54.72 -0.55 21.95
C ARG A 191 53.79 -0.50 20.74
N VAL A 192 52.97 -1.51 20.60
CA VAL A 192 51.98 -1.66 19.54
C VAL A 192 50.61 -1.40 20.15
N VAL A 193 49.89 -0.42 19.64
CA VAL A 193 48.57 0.02 20.12
C VAL A 193 47.53 -0.25 19.04
N PHE A 194 46.47 -0.95 19.41
CA PHE A 194 45.32 -1.19 18.54
C PHE A 194 44.53 0.11 18.30
N LEU A 195 44.09 0.35 17.07
CA LEU A 195 43.23 1.50 16.74
C LEU A 195 41.85 1.08 16.25
N SER A 196 41.81 0.23 15.22
CA SER A 196 40.57 -0.23 14.60
C SER A 196 40.77 -1.56 13.90
N ALA A 197 39.68 -2.28 13.67
CA ALA A 197 39.67 -3.49 12.86
C ALA A 197 38.55 -3.43 11.80
N PRO A 198 38.73 -4.05 10.63
CA PRO A 198 37.72 -4.06 9.57
C PRO A 198 36.44 -4.83 9.95
N TRP A 199 36.49 -5.66 11.01
CA TRP A 199 35.33 -6.33 11.60
C TRP A 199 34.80 -5.65 12.86
N SER A 200 35.51 -4.67 13.42
CA SER A 200 35.00 -3.90 14.55
C SER A 200 33.86 -3.03 14.04
N THR A 201 32.65 -3.27 14.54
CA THR A 201 31.50 -2.46 14.20
C THR A 201 31.77 -1.07 14.78
N GLN A 202 32.32 -0.17 13.98
CA GLN A 202 32.27 1.24 14.32
C GLN A 202 30.78 1.53 14.48
N ARG A 203 30.33 1.75 15.72
CA ARG A 203 28.98 2.23 16.00
C ARG A 203 28.86 3.52 15.19
N CYS A 204 28.26 3.41 14.02
CA CYS A 204 27.82 4.55 13.26
C CYS A 204 26.99 5.38 14.24
N GLY A 205 27.46 6.61 14.48
CA GLY A 205 26.82 7.54 15.36
C GLY A 205 25.33 7.55 15.08
N SER A 206 24.57 7.31 16.12
CA SER A 206 23.14 7.55 16.19
C SER A 206 22.83 8.97 15.69
N GLN A 207 22.42 9.07 14.43
CA GLN A 207 21.48 10.08 13.96
C GLN A 207 20.50 9.39 13.02
N GLN A 208 19.49 8.81 13.66
CA GLN A 208 18.11 8.65 13.20
C GLN A 208 17.85 9.16 11.77
N ARG A 209 18.00 8.27 10.78
CA ARG A 209 16.98 8.21 9.75
C ARG A 209 15.85 7.38 10.32
N THR A 210 14.85 8.09 10.80
CA THR A 210 13.49 7.62 11.05
C THR A 210 13.15 6.49 10.09
N ARG A 211 13.13 5.26 10.61
CA ARG A 211 12.41 4.15 9.98
C ARG A 211 10.98 4.63 9.85
N SER A 212 10.61 5.02 8.64
CA SER A 212 9.23 5.05 8.20
C SER A 212 8.63 3.70 8.57
N SER A 213 7.68 3.76 9.48
CA SER A 213 6.78 2.70 9.90
C SER A 213 6.21 1.98 8.68
N ILE A 214 6.69 0.76 8.43
CA ILE A 214 5.93 -0.25 7.72
C ILE A 214 5.16 -1.00 8.82
N PRO A 215 3.82 -0.92 8.89
CA PRO A 215 3.07 -1.68 9.87
C PRO A 215 3.16 -3.16 9.54
N GLN A 216 3.47 -3.94 10.57
CA GLN A 216 3.51 -5.40 10.56
C GLN A 216 2.11 -5.95 10.29
N CYS A 217 2.02 -6.88 9.35
CA CYS A 217 0.88 -7.79 9.25
C CYS A 217 0.92 -8.74 10.46
N GLU A 218 0.08 -8.49 11.46
CA GLU A 218 -0.26 -9.50 12.46
C GLU A 218 -1.36 -10.40 11.88
N THR A 219 -0.95 -11.59 11.43
CA THR A 219 -1.83 -12.73 11.23
C THR A 219 -2.19 -13.33 12.59
N GLY A 220 -3.41 -13.07 13.05
CA GLY A 220 -4.01 -13.69 14.23
C GLY A 220 -5.25 -14.48 13.87
N LEU A 221 -5.05 -15.78 13.64
CA LEU A 221 -6.11 -16.79 13.52
C LEU A 221 -6.73 -17.12 14.89
N SER A 222 -8.07 -17.02 14.92
CA SER A 222 -9.04 -17.83 15.69
C SER A 222 -9.27 -17.53 17.19
N PRO A 223 -10.44 -17.90 17.76
CA PRO A 223 -11.70 -18.38 17.15
C PRO A 223 -12.88 -17.39 17.25
#